data_AF-A0A1Q6LKA3-F1
#
_entry.id   AF-A0A1Q6LKA3-F1
#
_cell.length_a   1.000
_cell.length_b   1.000
_cell.length_c   1.000
_cell.angle_alpha   90.00
_cell.angle_beta   90.00
_cell.angle_gamma   90.00
#
_symmetry.space_group_name_H-M   'P 1'
#
loop_
_entity.id
_entity.type
_entity.pdbx_description
1 polymer ?
#
loop_
_entity_poly.entity_id
_entity_poly.type
_entity_poly.pdbx_seq_one_letter_code
_entity_poly.pdbx_strand_id
1 'polypeptide(L)'
;MLKELIENNMILVLPNNMKENVIKEVSSLDKIYNIKFMSLKELIDSLTFTYDERSIYYLIKKYDMNYDVANIYLNNLKYAVNNVSDKTNKLTKIKNELIENNLLIYDKNIDKLIDNKKIKIYGYDYISKFDLDILKKKGIDAQIINKNVLDFNHDVYEFDDIKDEIYFVLSKIIDLLNNGVDINNIKLCNVTSEYENDIKRMFKMFNISLNIKDNKSIKSSLIAKDFIDILENNNIDETLEFITNKYDMTILSNKYIVDEIIKILNKYTFVKEKDILIYILKNELSKKHLKEIKKKNAVNIIDLKDNIISEDDYVFLIGFNMGNIPRIYNDEDYLNQ
;
A
#
# COMPACT_ATOMS: atom_id res chain seq x y z
N MET A 1 18.62 18.08 -7.11
CA MET A 1 18.28 18.07 -5.68
C MET A 1 18.69 16.78 -4.97
N LEU A 2 18.32 15.59 -5.48
CA LEU A 2 18.69 14.30 -4.84
C LEU A 2 20.20 14.10 -4.64
N LYS A 3 21.04 14.66 -5.52
CA LYS A 3 22.51 14.67 -5.36
C LYS A 3 22.99 15.27 -4.03
N GLU A 4 22.29 16.28 -3.52
CA GLU A 4 22.64 16.97 -2.27
C GLU A 4 22.15 16.21 -1.03
N LEU A 5 21.16 15.33 -1.21
CA LEU A 5 20.64 14.49 -0.13
C LEU A 5 21.53 13.27 0.12
N ILE A 6 22.27 12.83 -0.90
CA ILE A 6 22.99 11.56 -0.90
C ILE A 6 24.37 11.72 -0.26
N GLU A 7 24.64 10.88 0.72
CA GLU A 7 25.93 10.75 1.38
C GLU A 7 26.33 9.28 1.43
N ASN A 8 27.63 9.01 1.58
CA ASN A 8 28.09 7.63 1.74
C ASN A 8 27.74 7.10 3.13
N ASN A 9 27.46 5.80 3.23
CA ASN A 9 27.08 5.10 4.47
C ASN A 9 25.83 5.70 5.15
N MET A 10 24.71 5.73 4.42
CA MET A 10 23.45 6.29 4.91
C MET A 10 22.28 5.30 4.78
N ILE A 11 21.21 5.58 5.52
CA ILE A 11 19.88 4.98 5.33
C ILE A 11 18.97 6.08 4.78
N LEU A 12 18.43 5.85 3.58
CA LEU A 12 17.42 6.73 2.99
C LEU A 12 16.04 6.11 3.18
N VAL A 13 15.22 6.78 3.97
CA VAL A 13 13.86 6.39 4.31
C VAL A 13 12.91 7.15 3.38
N LEU A 14 12.16 6.43 2.56
CA LEU A 14 11.35 7.02 1.50
C LEU A 14 10.07 6.22 1.19
N PRO A 15 9.02 6.86 0.67
CA PRO A 15 7.82 6.18 0.24
C PRO A 15 8.05 5.12 -0.84
N ASN A 16 7.35 3.99 -0.76
CA ASN A 16 7.56 2.87 -1.68
C ASN A 16 7.31 3.21 -3.15
N ASN A 17 6.34 4.09 -3.44
CA ASN A 17 6.05 4.61 -4.77
C ASN A 17 7.20 5.43 -5.37
N MET A 18 8.04 6.06 -4.54
CA MET A 18 9.19 6.84 -5.00
C MET A 18 10.48 6.03 -5.15
N LYS A 19 10.52 4.82 -4.56
CA LYS A 19 11.75 4.03 -4.40
C LYS A 19 12.47 3.74 -5.71
N GLU A 20 11.73 3.33 -6.74
CA GLU A 20 12.34 2.96 -8.02
C GLU A 20 12.96 4.18 -8.73
N ASN A 21 12.27 5.33 -8.72
CA ASN A 21 12.75 6.56 -9.35
C ASN A 21 14.00 7.09 -8.64
N VAL A 22 13.96 7.15 -7.30
CA VAL A 22 15.11 7.57 -6.49
C VAL A 22 16.32 6.65 -6.70
N ILE A 23 16.12 5.34 -6.77
CA ILE A 23 17.22 4.38 -7.03
C ILE A 23 17.83 4.62 -8.41
N LYS A 24 17.01 4.87 -9.44
CA LYS A 24 17.50 5.19 -10.80
C LYS A 24 18.34 6.46 -10.80
N GLU A 25 17.87 7.51 -10.13
CA GLU A 25 18.63 8.78 -10.00
C GLU A 25 19.93 8.61 -9.21
N VAL A 26 19.94 7.84 -8.12
CA VAL A 26 21.16 7.55 -7.36
C VAL A 26 22.16 6.76 -8.22
N SER A 27 21.66 5.84 -9.04
CA SER A 27 22.50 4.97 -9.88
C SER A 27 23.13 5.71 -11.06
N SER A 28 22.60 6.87 -11.45
CA SER A 28 23.16 7.71 -12.51
C SER A 28 24.21 8.70 -12.00
N LEU A 29 24.53 8.69 -10.71
CA LEU A 29 25.57 9.54 -10.12
C LEU A 29 26.97 9.04 -10.48
N ASP A 30 27.93 9.96 -10.48
CA ASP A 30 29.33 9.71 -10.86
C ASP A 30 30.06 8.74 -9.89
N LYS A 31 29.46 8.42 -8.74
CA LYS A 31 30.05 7.59 -7.69
C LYS A 31 29.04 6.59 -7.15
N ILE A 32 29.55 5.44 -6.73
CA ILE A 32 28.76 4.44 -6.00
C ILE A 32 28.70 4.86 -4.53
N TYR A 33 27.48 4.96 -4.01
CA TYR A 33 27.22 5.28 -2.60
C TYR A 33 26.68 4.04 -1.87
N ASN A 34 27.19 3.78 -0.67
CA ASN A 34 26.62 2.76 0.21
C ASN A 34 25.35 3.29 0.87
N ILE A 35 24.20 3.06 0.24
CA ILE A 35 22.88 3.52 0.70
C ILE A 35 21.97 2.32 0.94
N LYS A 36 21.37 2.26 2.13
CA LYS A 36 20.25 1.36 2.41
C LYS A 36 18.94 2.10 2.17
N PHE A 37 18.10 1.59 1.28
CA PHE A 37 16.75 2.11 1.04
C PHE A 37 15.71 1.31 1.82
N MET A 38 14.86 2.00 2.57
CA MET A 38 13.72 1.41 3.27
C MET A 38 12.56 2.40 3.38
N SER A 39 11.37 1.93 3.71
CA SER A 39 10.22 2.78 4.03
C SER A 39 10.19 3.14 5.51
N LEU A 40 9.45 4.19 5.86
CA LEU A 40 9.23 4.57 7.26
C LEU A 40 8.62 3.43 8.06
N LYS A 41 7.65 2.71 7.47
CA LYS A 41 7.05 1.52 8.08
C LYS A 41 8.12 0.45 8.37
N GLU A 42 8.97 0.12 7.40
CA GLU A 42 10.06 -0.86 7.63
C GLU A 42 10.99 -0.40 8.76
N LEU A 43 11.29 0.90 8.87
CA LEU A 43 12.18 1.42 9.93
C LEU A 43 11.51 1.29 11.30
N ILE A 44 10.26 1.72 11.43
CA ILE A 44 9.50 1.64 12.67
C ILE A 44 9.28 0.18 13.09
N ASP A 45 8.95 -0.69 12.12
CA ASP A 45 8.80 -2.13 12.31
C ASP A 45 10.10 -2.76 12.84
N SER A 46 11.26 -2.44 12.27
CA SER A 46 12.56 -2.94 12.74
C SER A 46 12.97 -2.38 14.12
N LEU A 47 12.69 -1.10 14.41
CA LEU A 47 13.00 -0.50 15.71
C LEU A 47 12.09 -0.99 16.84
N THR A 48 10.91 -1.51 16.49
CA THR A 48 9.91 -2.02 17.43
C THR A 48 9.77 -3.53 17.31
N PHE A 49 8.79 -3.99 16.54
CA PHE A 49 8.54 -5.39 16.22
C PHE A 49 7.66 -5.49 14.97
N THR A 50 7.62 -6.69 14.39
CA THR A 50 6.59 -7.12 13.46
C THR A 50 5.76 -8.24 14.09
N TYR A 51 4.75 -8.70 13.37
CA TYR A 51 3.95 -9.85 13.75
C TYR A 51 3.64 -10.65 12.49
N ASP A 52 3.31 -11.92 12.67
CA ASP A 52 2.89 -12.80 11.59
C ASP A 52 1.45 -13.28 11.80
N GLU A 53 1.03 -14.21 10.95
CA GLU A 53 -0.31 -14.77 10.92
C GLU A 53 -0.71 -15.45 12.25
N ARG A 54 0.25 -15.91 13.07
CA ARG A 54 -0.02 -16.51 14.38
C ARG A 54 -0.57 -15.48 15.37
N SER A 55 -0.09 -14.24 15.30
CA SER A 55 -0.64 -13.13 16.09
C SER A 55 -2.08 -12.83 15.72
N ILE A 56 -2.42 -12.82 14.42
CA ILE A 56 -3.78 -12.58 13.95
C ILE A 56 -4.71 -13.69 14.44
N TYR A 57 -4.31 -14.95 14.22
CA TYR A 57 -5.06 -16.12 14.69
C TYR A 57 -5.27 -16.12 16.21
N TYR A 58 -4.26 -15.72 16.99
CA TYR A 58 -4.37 -15.63 18.45
C TYR A 58 -5.47 -14.66 18.88
N LEU A 59 -5.54 -13.47 18.27
CA LEU A 59 -6.57 -12.48 18.61
C LEU A 59 -7.98 -12.95 18.21
N ILE A 60 -8.12 -13.56 17.04
CA ILE A 60 -9.40 -14.12 16.59
C ILE A 60 -9.87 -15.19 17.59
N LYS A 61 -8.99 -16.14 17.94
CA LYS A 61 -9.37 -17.27 18.79
C LYS A 61 -9.59 -16.89 20.25
N LYS A 62 -8.72 -16.07 20.83
CA LYS A 62 -8.76 -15.76 22.27
C LYS A 62 -9.76 -14.65 22.61
N TYR A 63 -9.90 -13.67 21.73
CA TYR A 63 -10.70 -12.47 22.00
C TYR A 63 -11.98 -12.40 21.16
N ASP A 64 -12.26 -13.42 20.34
CA ASP A 64 -13.39 -13.45 19.40
C ASP A 64 -13.42 -12.20 18.50
N MET A 65 -12.23 -11.69 18.15
CA MET A 65 -12.10 -10.52 17.30
C MET A 65 -12.37 -10.90 15.85
N ASN A 66 -13.10 -10.05 15.13
CA ASN A 66 -13.11 -10.14 13.68
C ASN A 66 -11.72 -9.84 13.10
N TYR A 67 -11.45 -10.33 11.89
CA TYR A 67 -10.13 -10.26 11.25
C TYR A 67 -9.61 -8.82 11.07
N ASP A 68 -10.50 -7.88 10.72
CA ASP A 68 -10.11 -6.47 10.51
C ASP A 68 -9.78 -5.77 11.82
N VAL A 69 -10.58 -5.99 12.87
CA VAL A 69 -10.34 -5.49 14.22
C VAL A 69 -9.04 -6.07 14.76
N ALA A 70 -8.79 -7.37 14.61
CA ALA A 70 -7.52 -7.97 15.02
C ALA A 70 -6.31 -7.26 14.37
N ASN A 71 -6.37 -6.97 13.07
CA ASN A 71 -5.33 -6.22 12.37
C ASN A 71 -5.19 -4.78 12.87
N ILE A 72 -6.31 -4.08 13.14
CA ILE A 72 -6.28 -2.73 13.72
C ILE A 72 -5.56 -2.75 15.07
N TYR A 73 -5.87 -3.69 15.97
CA TYR A 73 -5.17 -3.82 17.24
C TYR A 73 -3.67 -4.06 17.03
N LEU A 74 -3.30 -5.06 16.21
CA LEU A 74 -1.90 -5.42 15.97
C LEU A 74 -1.07 -4.26 15.38
N ASN A 75 -1.64 -3.50 14.43
CA ASN A 75 -0.98 -2.34 13.84
C ASN A 75 -0.73 -1.22 14.88
N ASN A 76 -1.60 -1.08 15.87
CA ASN A 76 -1.49 -0.02 16.87
C ASN A 76 -0.63 -0.40 18.09
N LEU A 77 -0.28 -1.67 18.31
CA LEU A 77 0.47 -2.13 19.49
C LEU A 77 1.83 -1.40 19.69
N LYS A 78 2.41 -0.89 18.61
CA LYS A 78 3.69 -0.15 18.62
C LYS A 78 3.61 1.14 19.40
N TYR A 79 2.42 1.72 19.43
CA TYR A 79 2.11 2.99 20.04
C TYR A 79 1.41 2.83 21.41
N ALA A 80 1.29 1.61 21.93
CA ALA A 80 0.71 1.37 23.24
C ALA A 80 1.51 2.10 24.34
N VAL A 81 0.83 2.99 25.06
CA VAL A 81 1.36 3.72 26.22
C VAL A 81 0.50 3.39 27.44
N ASN A 82 1.13 3.05 28.55
CA ASN A 82 0.42 2.76 29.80
C ASN A 82 -0.30 4.00 30.34
N ASN A 83 -1.48 3.79 30.94
CA ASN A 83 -2.17 4.74 31.81
C ASN A 83 -2.70 6.03 31.15
N VAL A 84 -3.08 5.98 29.87
CA VAL A 84 -3.68 7.14 29.18
C VAL A 84 -5.20 6.99 29.01
N SER A 85 -5.69 5.79 28.72
CA SER A 85 -7.12 5.48 28.55
C SER A 85 -7.43 3.97 28.60
N ASP A 86 -8.70 3.59 28.73
CA ASP A 86 -9.13 2.18 28.69
C ASP A 86 -8.74 1.46 27.39
N LYS A 87 -8.78 2.16 26.25
CA LYS A 87 -8.30 1.63 24.97
C LYS A 87 -6.81 1.30 25.04
N THR A 88 -5.99 2.21 25.56
CA THR A 88 -4.54 2.00 25.69
C THR A 88 -4.19 0.91 26.71
N ASN A 89 -4.99 0.74 27.77
CA ASN A 89 -4.83 -0.33 28.74
C ASN A 89 -5.12 -1.70 28.10
N LYS A 90 -6.21 -1.82 27.33
CA LYS A 90 -6.52 -3.05 26.57
C LYS A 90 -5.43 -3.38 25.55
N LEU A 91 -4.95 -2.37 24.83
CA LEU A 91 -3.87 -2.52 23.84
C LEU A 91 -2.57 -3.00 24.50
N THR A 92 -2.22 -2.45 25.67
CA THR A 92 -1.04 -2.87 26.44
C THR A 92 -1.20 -4.31 26.95
N LYS A 93 -2.37 -4.68 27.46
CA LYS A 93 -2.64 -6.06 27.89
C LYS A 93 -2.41 -7.04 26.73
N ILE A 94 -2.98 -6.76 25.57
CA ILE A 94 -2.80 -7.59 24.37
C ILE A 94 -1.31 -7.66 23.99
N LYS A 95 -0.60 -6.53 24.01
CA LYS A 95 0.84 -6.48 23.71
C LYS A 95 1.64 -7.39 24.63
N ASN A 96 1.42 -7.32 25.94
CA ASN A 96 2.13 -8.12 26.93
C ASN A 96 1.86 -9.62 26.73
N GLU A 97 0.59 -10.00 26.49
CA GLU A 97 0.24 -11.39 26.22
C GLU A 97 0.91 -11.92 24.95
N LEU A 98 0.98 -11.12 23.87
CA LEU A 98 1.68 -11.52 22.65
C LEU A 98 3.19 -11.68 22.86
N ILE A 99 3.79 -10.86 23.73
CA ILE A 99 5.20 -11.00 24.13
C ILE A 99 5.41 -12.31 24.91
N GLU A 100 4.59 -12.57 25.92
CA GLU A 100 4.66 -13.79 26.75
C GLU A 100 4.50 -15.06 25.91
N ASN A 101 3.68 -15.01 24.86
CA ASN A 101 3.44 -16.13 23.95
C ASN A 101 4.43 -16.16 22.75
N ASN A 102 5.44 -15.29 22.70
CA ASN A 102 6.41 -15.18 21.60
C ASN A 102 5.77 -14.99 20.21
N LEU A 103 4.70 -14.20 20.14
CA LEU A 103 3.94 -13.92 18.92
C LEU A 103 4.36 -12.62 18.21
N LEU A 104 5.21 -11.81 18.86
CA LEU A 104 5.86 -10.63 18.25
C LEU A 104 7.29 -10.97 17.81
N ILE A 105 7.70 -10.41 16.67
CA ILE A 105 8.99 -10.68 16.03
C ILE A 105 9.87 -9.43 16.12
N TYR A 106 11.03 -9.56 16.74
CA TYR A 106 11.96 -8.45 16.96
C TYR A 106 13.19 -8.57 16.04
N ASP A 107 13.59 -7.46 15.40
CA ASP A 107 14.80 -7.40 14.59
C ASP A 107 16.03 -7.29 15.51
N LYS A 108 16.77 -8.40 15.64
CA LYS A 108 17.96 -8.47 16.49
C LYS A 108 19.17 -7.73 15.92
N ASN A 109 19.12 -7.28 14.67
CA ASN A 109 20.26 -6.67 13.97
C ASN A 109 20.04 -5.20 13.64
N ILE A 110 18.88 -4.61 14.00
CA ILE A 110 18.59 -3.21 13.67
C ILE A 110 19.65 -2.26 14.21
N ASP A 111 20.10 -2.45 15.45
CA ASP A 111 21.11 -1.60 16.08
C ASP A 111 22.41 -1.59 15.27
N LYS A 112 22.85 -2.75 14.75
CA LYS A 112 24.02 -2.86 13.87
C LYS A 112 23.81 -2.22 12.51
N LEU A 113 22.56 -2.21 12.01
CA LEU A 113 22.24 -1.63 10.71
C LEU A 113 22.31 -0.11 10.75
N ILE A 114 21.82 0.50 11.83
CA ILE A 114 21.77 1.95 12.05
C ILE A 114 23.08 2.51 12.59
N ASP A 115 23.87 1.69 13.28
CA ASP A 115 25.13 2.14 13.88
C ASP A 115 26.05 2.79 12.83
N ASN A 116 26.59 3.94 13.20
CA ASN A 116 27.44 4.78 12.35
C ASN A 116 26.84 5.19 10.98
N LYS A 117 25.51 5.13 10.79
CA LYS A 117 24.84 5.61 9.58
C LYS A 117 24.01 6.85 9.82
N LYS A 118 24.06 7.76 8.85
CA LYS A 118 23.12 8.89 8.81
C LYS A 118 21.76 8.41 8.31
N ILE A 119 20.69 8.81 9.00
CA ILE A 119 19.32 8.47 8.61
C ILE A 119 18.65 9.74 8.07
N LYS A 120 18.19 9.68 6.83
CA LYS A 120 17.46 10.76 6.17
C LYS A 120 16.07 10.28 5.77
N ILE A 121 15.03 11.02 6.15
CA ILE A 121 13.64 10.76 5.78
C ILE A 121 13.24 11.78 4.72
N TYR A 122 12.87 11.30 3.53
CA TYR A 122 12.59 12.15 2.38
C TYR A 122 11.35 11.67 1.63
N GLY A 123 10.56 12.62 1.13
CA GLY A 123 9.43 12.32 0.24
C GLY A 123 8.11 12.03 0.94
N TYR A 124 8.04 12.11 2.26
CA TYR A 124 6.78 12.00 3.00
C TYR A 124 6.11 13.38 3.12
N ASP A 125 4.83 13.48 2.78
CA ASP A 125 4.07 14.73 2.99
C ASP A 125 3.69 14.93 4.46
N TYR A 126 3.57 13.82 5.19
CA TYR A 126 3.28 13.82 6.62
C TYR A 126 3.97 12.64 7.30
N ILE A 127 4.57 12.90 8.46
CA ILE A 127 5.12 11.89 9.38
C ILE A 127 4.35 12.03 10.69
N SER A 128 3.80 10.91 11.19
CA SER A 128 2.97 10.96 12.40
C SER A 128 3.80 11.31 13.64
N LYS A 129 3.18 11.99 14.61
CA LYS A 129 3.80 12.25 15.93
C LYS A 129 4.22 10.95 16.62
N PHE A 130 3.44 9.87 16.46
CA PHE A 130 3.74 8.57 17.03
C PHE A 130 5.03 7.95 16.46
N ASP A 131 5.25 8.06 15.15
CA ASP A 131 6.48 7.57 14.51
C ASP A 131 7.69 8.39 14.98
N LEU A 132 7.55 9.73 15.04
CA LEU A 132 8.60 10.61 15.56
C LEU A 132 8.95 10.29 17.02
N ASP A 133 7.96 10.00 17.85
CA ASP A 133 8.18 9.60 19.25
C ASP A 133 8.92 8.27 19.37
N ILE A 134 8.67 7.31 18.47
CA ILE A 134 9.42 6.04 18.43
C ILE A 134 10.89 6.31 18.07
N LEU A 135 11.15 7.10 17.03
CA LEU A 135 12.52 7.47 16.64
C LEU A 135 13.26 8.14 17.80
N LYS A 136 12.61 9.12 18.46
CA LYS A 136 13.16 9.82 19.62
C LYS A 136 13.45 8.89 20.79
N LYS A 137 12.50 8.01 21.17
CA LYS A 137 12.68 7.03 22.26
C LYS A 137 13.82 6.04 21.99
N LYS A 138 14.12 5.76 20.73
CA LYS A 138 15.21 4.90 20.29
C LYS A 138 16.53 5.65 20.07
N GLY A 139 16.58 6.94 20.36
CA GLY A 139 17.78 7.76 20.19
C GLY A 139 18.18 7.97 18.73
N ILE A 140 17.23 7.85 17.79
CA ILE A 140 17.48 8.03 16.37
C ILE A 140 17.42 9.51 16.01
N ASP A 141 18.56 10.08 15.63
CA ASP A 141 18.65 11.42 15.06
C ASP A 141 18.45 11.34 13.54
N ALA A 142 17.19 11.36 13.10
CA ALA A 142 16.81 11.33 11.70
C ALA A 142 16.62 12.74 11.14
N GLN A 143 17.30 13.06 10.04
CA GLN A 143 17.09 14.32 9.33
C GLN A 143 15.86 14.19 8.43
N ILE A 144 14.81 14.97 8.73
CA ILE A 144 13.61 15.06 7.90
C ILE A 144 13.84 16.11 6.81
N ILE A 145 13.57 15.72 5.56
CA ILE A 145 13.81 16.54 4.38
C ILE A 145 12.48 16.69 3.67
N ASN A 146 11.99 17.92 3.65
CA ASN A 146 10.75 18.26 2.96
C ASN A 146 10.94 18.13 1.46
N LYS A 147 9.86 17.77 0.77
CA LYS A 147 9.83 17.84 -0.70
C LYS A 147 10.00 19.28 -1.15
N ASN A 148 10.62 19.45 -2.31
CA ASN A 148 10.45 20.68 -3.04
C ASN A 148 9.01 20.80 -3.49
N VAL A 149 8.35 21.88 -3.07
CA VAL A 149 7.07 22.29 -3.63
C VAL A 149 7.40 23.10 -4.86
N LEU A 150 7.01 22.58 -6.01
CA LEU A 150 7.11 23.31 -7.27
C LEU A 150 6.00 24.38 -7.29
N ASP A 151 6.36 25.61 -7.60
CA ASP A 151 5.40 26.72 -7.72
C ASP A 151 4.84 26.74 -9.13
N PHE A 152 3.56 26.41 -9.26
CA PHE A 152 2.85 26.38 -10.53
C PHE A 152 1.57 27.22 -10.42
N ASN A 153 1.23 27.90 -11.52
CA ASN A 153 -0.11 28.45 -11.68
C ASN A 153 -1.05 27.31 -12.03
N HIS A 154 -2.18 27.24 -11.33
CA HIS A 154 -3.18 26.20 -11.51
C HIS A 154 -4.41 26.80 -12.20
N ASP A 155 -4.79 26.21 -13.33
CA ASP A 155 -6.08 26.49 -13.94
C ASP A 155 -7.15 25.58 -13.31
N VAL A 156 -8.23 26.18 -12.84
CA VAL A 156 -9.37 25.48 -12.25
C VAL A 156 -10.57 25.63 -13.16
N TYR A 157 -11.23 24.51 -13.47
CA TYR A 157 -12.38 24.43 -14.35
C TYR A 157 -13.55 23.78 -13.60
N GLU A 158 -14.75 24.29 -13.82
CA GLU A 158 -16.01 23.76 -13.28
C GLU A 158 -16.80 23.11 -14.41
N PHE A 159 -17.42 21.96 -14.12
CA PHE A 159 -18.22 21.19 -15.07
C PHE A 159 -19.52 20.74 -14.42
N ASP A 160 -20.58 20.65 -15.22
CA ASP A 160 -21.90 20.22 -14.74
C ASP A 160 -21.94 18.72 -14.39
N ASP A 161 -21.14 17.89 -15.09
CA ASP A 161 -21.04 16.47 -14.82
C ASP A 161 -19.64 15.86 -15.01
N ILE A 162 -19.46 14.66 -14.45
CA ILE A 162 -18.22 13.87 -14.47
C ILE A 162 -17.73 13.59 -15.91
N LYS A 163 -18.64 13.33 -16.85
CA LYS A 163 -18.27 12.98 -18.22
C LYS A 163 -17.74 14.20 -18.96
N ASP A 164 -18.30 15.37 -18.72
CA ASP A 164 -17.82 16.63 -19.30
C ASP A 164 -16.41 16.97 -18.80
N GLU A 165 -16.14 16.78 -17.50
CA GLU A 165 -14.79 16.91 -16.94
C GLU A 165 -13.81 15.92 -17.61
N ILE A 166 -14.19 14.63 -17.70
CA ILE A 166 -13.34 13.61 -18.33
C ILE A 166 -13.10 13.94 -19.82
N TYR A 167 -14.12 14.43 -20.52
CA TYR A 167 -14.01 14.83 -21.93
C TYR A 167 -13.02 15.99 -22.09
N PHE A 168 -13.14 17.02 -21.26
CA PHE A 168 -12.21 18.15 -21.25
C PHE A 168 -10.77 17.68 -21.01
N VAL A 169 -10.55 16.83 -20.00
CA VAL A 169 -9.23 16.28 -19.68
C VAL A 169 -8.68 15.48 -20.86
N LEU A 170 -9.49 14.63 -21.50
CA LEU A 170 -9.07 13.88 -22.69
C LEU A 170 -8.70 14.80 -23.85
N SER A 171 -9.45 15.89 -24.07
CA SER A 171 -9.10 16.89 -25.08
C SER A 171 -7.72 17.49 -24.82
N LYS A 172 -7.44 17.89 -23.57
CA LYS A 172 -6.12 18.42 -23.19
C LYS A 172 -5.00 17.40 -23.33
N ILE A 173 -5.25 16.15 -22.98
CA ILE A 173 -4.29 15.06 -23.19
C ILE A 173 -3.99 14.90 -24.69
N ILE A 174 -5.02 14.93 -25.55
CA ILE A 174 -4.83 14.84 -27.00
C ILE A 174 -3.99 16.00 -27.52
N ASP A 175 -4.24 17.23 -27.06
CA ASP A 175 -3.44 18.40 -27.43
C ASP A 175 -1.97 18.23 -27.04
N LEU A 176 -1.69 17.73 -25.82
CA LEU A 176 -0.33 17.46 -25.36
C LEU A 176 0.37 16.39 -26.23
N LEU A 177 -0.34 15.30 -26.55
CA LEU A 177 0.19 14.23 -27.39
C LEU A 177 0.48 14.73 -28.82
N ASN A 178 -0.41 15.55 -29.39
CA ASN A 178 -0.21 16.16 -30.70
C ASN A 178 1.00 17.11 -30.73
N ASN A 179 1.34 17.72 -29.58
CA ASN A 179 2.53 18.55 -29.40
C ASN A 179 3.80 17.74 -29.05
N GLY A 180 3.73 16.41 -29.08
CA GLY A 180 4.90 15.53 -28.88
C GLY A 180 5.25 15.24 -27.42
N VAL A 181 4.38 15.55 -26.47
CA VAL A 181 4.57 15.15 -25.06
C VAL A 181 4.52 13.63 -24.96
N ASP A 182 5.50 13.03 -24.29
CA ASP A 182 5.49 11.58 -24.01
C ASP A 182 4.28 11.25 -23.11
N ILE A 183 3.45 10.30 -23.54
CA ILE A 183 2.29 9.82 -22.78
C ILE A 183 2.66 9.35 -21.36
N ASN A 184 3.89 8.87 -21.16
CA ASN A 184 4.37 8.46 -19.85
C ASN A 184 4.53 9.64 -18.88
N ASN A 185 4.67 10.88 -19.37
CA ASN A 185 4.72 12.11 -18.58
C ASN A 185 3.33 12.67 -18.25
N ILE A 186 2.26 12.10 -18.82
CA ILE A 186 0.88 12.51 -18.54
C ILE A 186 0.34 11.68 -17.37
N LYS A 187 -0.12 12.36 -16.31
CA LYS A 187 -0.63 11.75 -15.08
C LYS A 187 -2.07 12.16 -14.82
N LEU A 188 -2.83 11.24 -14.26
CA LEU A 188 -4.19 11.49 -13.77
C LEU A 188 -4.24 11.24 -12.26
N CYS A 189 -4.85 12.14 -11.51
CA CYS A 189 -4.91 12.07 -10.05
C CYS A 189 -6.36 12.08 -9.56
N ASN A 190 -6.58 11.57 -8.35
CA ASN A 190 -7.88 11.59 -7.67
C ASN A 190 -9.02 10.89 -8.44
N VAL A 191 -8.70 9.79 -9.14
CA VAL A 191 -9.71 8.93 -9.76
C VAL A 191 -10.45 8.14 -8.67
N THR A 192 -11.60 8.64 -8.22
CA THR A 192 -12.47 7.97 -7.24
C THR A 192 -13.34 6.90 -7.94
N SER A 193 -14.01 6.04 -7.15
CA SER A 193 -14.80 4.92 -7.66
C SER A 193 -15.94 5.33 -8.60
N GLU A 194 -16.49 6.53 -8.41
CA GLU A 194 -17.54 7.10 -9.27
C GLU A 194 -17.02 7.43 -10.68
N TYR A 195 -15.75 7.79 -10.83
CA TYR A 195 -15.13 8.10 -12.13
C TYR A 195 -14.66 6.86 -12.88
N GLU A 196 -14.36 5.75 -12.19
CA GLU A 196 -13.65 4.61 -12.78
C GLU A 196 -14.31 4.08 -14.07
N ASN A 197 -15.63 3.94 -14.08
CA ASN A 197 -16.36 3.37 -15.22
C ASN A 197 -16.36 4.31 -16.43
N ASP A 198 -16.62 5.60 -16.21
CA ASP A 198 -16.67 6.59 -17.28
C ASP A 198 -15.27 6.82 -17.86
N ILE A 199 -14.23 6.91 -17.01
CA ILE A 199 -12.83 6.99 -17.45
C ILE A 199 -12.45 5.76 -18.28
N LYS A 200 -12.70 4.54 -17.78
CA LYS A 200 -12.38 3.30 -18.51
C LYS A 200 -13.04 3.28 -19.88
N ARG A 201 -14.30 3.69 -19.97
CA ARG A 201 -15.06 3.75 -21.23
C ARG A 201 -14.50 4.81 -22.16
N MET A 202 -14.30 6.03 -21.69
CA MET A 202 -13.90 7.16 -22.53
C MET A 202 -12.46 7.03 -23.01
N PHE A 203 -11.49 6.72 -22.14
CA PHE A 203 -10.11 6.47 -22.59
C PHE A 203 -10.04 5.39 -23.68
N LYS A 204 -10.86 4.33 -23.57
CA LYS A 204 -10.99 3.30 -24.60
C LYS A 204 -11.59 3.86 -25.90
N MET A 205 -12.64 4.68 -25.83
CA MET A 205 -13.26 5.31 -27.01
C MET A 205 -12.29 6.21 -27.77
N PHE A 206 -11.45 6.97 -27.05
CA PHE A 206 -10.42 7.84 -27.63
C PHE A 206 -9.11 7.10 -27.96
N ASN A 207 -9.05 5.79 -27.76
CA ASN A 207 -7.88 4.96 -27.98
C ASN A 207 -6.61 5.43 -27.24
N ILE A 208 -6.77 6.03 -26.06
CA ILE A 208 -5.67 6.42 -25.17
C ILE A 208 -5.48 5.33 -24.14
N SER A 209 -4.26 4.81 -24.04
CA SER A 209 -3.93 3.78 -23.05
C SER A 209 -3.86 4.40 -21.66
N LEU A 210 -4.56 3.77 -20.71
CA LEU A 210 -4.59 4.16 -19.30
C LEU A 210 -4.20 2.97 -18.42
N ASN A 211 -3.28 3.22 -17.48
CA ASN A 211 -2.98 2.31 -16.38
C ASN A 211 -3.90 2.63 -15.19
N ILE A 212 -5.06 1.97 -15.17
CA ILE A 212 -6.01 2.02 -14.06
C ILE A 212 -6.06 0.68 -13.34
N LYS A 213 -6.01 0.73 -12.01
CA LYS A 213 -6.08 -0.47 -11.17
C LYS A 213 -7.44 -1.14 -11.34
N ASP A 214 -7.45 -2.46 -11.53
CA ASP A 214 -8.68 -3.23 -11.38
C ASP A 214 -8.80 -3.63 -9.92
N ASN A 215 -9.53 -2.82 -9.14
CA ASN A 215 -9.69 -3.03 -7.70
C ASN A 215 -10.55 -4.28 -7.35
N LYS A 216 -10.92 -5.11 -8.34
CA LYS A 216 -11.61 -6.38 -8.09
C LYS A 216 -10.78 -7.31 -7.22
N SER A 217 -11.35 -7.67 -6.07
CA SER A 217 -10.74 -8.63 -5.15
C SER A 217 -10.69 -10.03 -5.76
N ILE A 218 -9.70 -10.83 -5.39
CA ILE A 218 -9.60 -12.23 -5.79
C ILE A 218 -10.84 -13.00 -5.33
N LYS A 219 -11.40 -12.67 -4.14
CA LYS A 219 -12.64 -13.24 -3.60
C LYS A 219 -13.82 -13.17 -4.57
N SER A 220 -13.87 -12.15 -5.44
CA SER A 220 -14.96 -11.99 -6.40
C SER A 220 -14.91 -13.00 -7.57
N SER A 221 -13.74 -13.61 -7.81
CA SER A 221 -13.53 -14.57 -8.90
C SER A 221 -14.30 -15.88 -8.69
N LEU A 222 -14.69 -16.53 -9.79
CA LEU A 222 -15.35 -17.85 -9.75
C LEU A 222 -14.44 -18.91 -9.13
N ILE A 223 -13.14 -18.88 -9.44
CA ILE A 223 -12.14 -19.81 -8.86
C ILE A 223 -12.12 -19.69 -7.34
N ALA A 224 -12.07 -18.47 -6.79
CA ALA A 224 -12.06 -18.27 -5.34
C ALA A 224 -13.36 -18.71 -4.68
N LYS A 225 -14.52 -18.45 -5.31
CA LYS A 225 -15.82 -18.91 -4.80
C LYS A 225 -15.91 -20.42 -4.76
N ASP A 226 -15.64 -21.07 -5.90
CA ASP A 226 -15.62 -22.52 -5.99
C ASP A 226 -14.65 -23.15 -4.99
N PHE A 227 -13.44 -22.59 -4.88
CA PHE A 227 -12.43 -23.09 -3.94
C PHE A 227 -12.97 -23.10 -2.52
N ILE A 228 -13.61 -22.00 -2.10
CA ILE A 228 -14.20 -21.87 -0.76
C ILE A 228 -15.35 -22.87 -0.56
N ASP A 229 -16.28 -22.94 -1.50
CA ASP A 229 -17.49 -23.79 -1.39
C ASP A 229 -17.11 -25.28 -1.34
N ILE A 230 -16.11 -25.69 -2.11
CA ILE A 230 -15.60 -27.07 -2.11
C ILE A 230 -14.79 -27.33 -0.84
N LEU A 231 -13.96 -26.38 -0.43
CA LEU A 231 -13.18 -26.50 0.78
C LEU A 231 -14.07 -26.72 1.99
N GLU A 232 -15.29 -26.17 2.07
CA GLU A 232 -16.22 -26.41 3.20
C GLU A 232 -16.45 -27.90 3.48
N ASN A 233 -16.44 -28.77 2.45
CA ASN A 233 -16.70 -30.21 2.59
C ASN A 233 -15.50 -31.12 2.35
N ASN A 234 -14.39 -30.61 1.80
CA ASN A 234 -13.21 -31.40 1.43
C ASN A 234 -11.96 -30.94 2.17
N ASN A 235 -10.84 -31.66 2.03
CA ASN A 235 -9.55 -31.16 2.49
C ASN A 235 -8.88 -30.23 1.45
N ILE A 236 -7.78 -29.58 1.83
CA ILE A 236 -7.09 -28.61 0.97
C ILE A 236 -6.56 -29.27 -0.31
N ASP A 237 -5.98 -30.46 -0.21
CA ASP A 237 -5.35 -31.13 -1.34
C ASP A 237 -6.41 -31.56 -2.38
N GLU A 238 -7.50 -32.17 -1.93
CA GLU A 238 -8.66 -32.52 -2.77
C GLU A 238 -9.28 -31.28 -3.44
N THR A 239 -9.40 -30.19 -2.69
CA THR A 239 -9.95 -28.93 -3.21
C THR A 239 -9.05 -28.35 -4.31
N LEU A 240 -7.73 -28.33 -4.09
CA LEU A 240 -6.76 -27.86 -5.07
C LEU A 240 -6.80 -28.73 -6.33
N GLU A 241 -6.82 -30.05 -6.20
CA GLU A 241 -6.92 -30.98 -7.32
C GLU A 241 -8.16 -30.68 -8.16
N PHE A 242 -9.34 -30.59 -7.52
CA PHE A 242 -10.58 -30.26 -8.22
C PHE A 242 -10.50 -28.93 -8.98
N ILE A 243 -9.96 -27.89 -8.34
CA ILE A 243 -9.85 -26.55 -8.95
C ILE A 243 -8.88 -26.56 -10.13
N THR A 244 -7.74 -27.24 -10.00
CA THR A 244 -6.75 -27.35 -11.08
C THR A 244 -7.24 -28.20 -12.27
N ASN A 245 -8.17 -29.14 -12.03
CA ASN A 245 -8.82 -29.92 -13.09
C ASN A 245 -9.98 -29.15 -13.75
N LYS A 246 -10.72 -28.35 -12.98
CA LYS A 246 -11.88 -27.58 -13.49
C LYS A 246 -11.46 -26.38 -14.32
N TYR A 247 -10.34 -25.73 -13.99
CA TYR A 247 -9.88 -24.50 -14.61
C TYR A 247 -8.56 -24.69 -15.36
N ASP A 248 -8.45 -24.12 -16.56
CA ASP A 248 -7.22 -24.18 -17.35
C ASP A 248 -6.11 -23.33 -16.69
N MET A 249 -5.09 -24.02 -16.16
CA MET A 249 -3.93 -23.42 -15.50
C MET A 249 -2.89 -22.84 -16.49
N THR A 250 -3.05 -23.04 -17.80
CA THR A 250 -2.23 -22.34 -18.81
C THR A 250 -2.63 -20.88 -18.95
N ILE A 251 -3.86 -20.53 -18.54
CA ILE A 251 -4.34 -19.15 -18.48
C ILE A 251 -3.71 -18.46 -17.26
N LEU A 252 -2.89 -17.44 -17.52
CA LEU A 252 -2.09 -16.76 -16.51
C LEU A 252 -2.92 -16.15 -15.36
N SER A 253 -4.13 -15.68 -15.63
CA SER A 253 -5.03 -15.13 -14.61
C SER A 253 -5.57 -16.21 -13.67
N ASN A 254 -5.90 -17.39 -14.19
CA ASN A 254 -6.38 -18.51 -13.38
C ASN A 254 -5.27 -19.01 -12.46
N LYS A 255 -4.09 -19.26 -13.05
CA LYS A 255 -2.89 -19.67 -12.31
C LYS A 255 -2.55 -18.67 -11.21
N TYR A 256 -2.59 -17.37 -11.50
CA TYR A 256 -2.34 -16.33 -10.50
C TYR A 256 -3.29 -16.43 -9.30
N ILE A 257 -4.60 -16.62 -9.54
CA ILE A 257 -5.58 -16.72 -8.45
C ILE A 257 -5.29 -17.94 -7.57
N VAL A 258 -5.01 -19.10 -8.18
CA VAL A 258 -4.68 -20.34 -7.44
C VAL A 258 -3.38 -20.19 -6.66
N ASP A 259 -2.32 -19.62 -7.28
CA ASP A 259 -1.05 -19.35 -6.62
C ASP A 259 -1.22 -18.42 -5.41
N GLU A 260 -2.07 -17.40 -5.50
CA GLU A 260 -2.36 -16.50 -4.38
C GLU A 260 -3.14 -17.19 -3.26
N ILE A 261 -4.09 -18.08 -3.57
CA ILE A 261 -4.78 -18.92 -2.58
C ILE A 261 -3.75 -19.80 -1.85
N ILE A 262 -2.89 -20.51 -2.58
CA ILE A 262 -1.85 -21.38 -1.99
C ILE A 262 -0.91 -20.57 -1.08
N LYS A 263 -0.47 -19.38 -1.52
CA LYS A 263 0.37 -18.50 -0.69
C LYS A 263 -0.30 -18.12 0.62
N ILE A 264 -1.61 -17.87 0.63
CA ILE A 264 -2.36 -17.59 1.86
C ILE A 264 -2.37 -18.84 2.73
N LEU A 265 -2.79 -19.99 2.19
CA LEU A 265 -2.88 -21.25 2.95
C LEU A 265 -1.55 -21.62 3.62
N ASN A 266 -0.43 -21.45 2.90
CA ASN A 266 0.90 -21.74 3.41
C ASN A 266 1.26 -20.92 4.66
N LYS A 267 0.76 -19.68 4.77
CA LYS A 267 0.96 -18.84 5.95
C LYS A 267 0.16 -19.31 7.16
N TYR A 268 -0.93 -20.05 6.97
CA TYR A 268 -1.85 -20.52 8.01
C TYR A 268 -1.79 -22.03 8.24
N THR A 269 -0.71 -22.71 7.86
CA THR A 269 -0.51 -24.16 8.04
C THR A 269 -0.62 -24.65 9.49
N PHE A 270 -0.44 -23.74 10.46
CA PHE A 270 -0.59 -24.03 11.89
C PHE A 270 -2.06 -24.03 12.37
N VAL A 271 -3.01 -23.56 11.56
CA VAL A 271 -4.44 -23.50 11.90
C VAL A 271 -5.07 -24.86 11.68
N LYS A 272 -5.67 -25.41 12.74
CA LYS A 272 -6.32 -26.74 12.70
C LYS A 272 -7.82 -26.65 12.46
N GLU A 273 -8.45 -25.58 12.93
CA GLU A 273 -9.88 -25.36 12.82
C GLU A 273 -10.23 -24.89 11.41
N LYS A 274 -10.88 -25.77 10.66
CA LYS A 274 -11.27 -25.54 9.27
C LYS A 274 -12.13 -24.29 9.09
N ASP A 275 -13.11 -24.09 9.96
CA ASP A 275 -14.01 -22.93 9.88
C ASP A 275 -13.26 -21.60 10.08
N ILE A 276 -12.30 -21.57 11.00
CA ILE A 276 -11.44 -20.40 11.23
C ILE A 276 -10.54 -20.16 10.02
N LEU A 277 -9.97 -21.23 9.44
CA LEU A 277 -9.15 -21.13 8.24
C LEU A 277 -9.96 -20.57 7.05
N ILE A 278 -11.17 -21.08 6.82
CA ILE A 278 -12.07 -20.59 5.77
C ILE A 278 -12.44 -19.12 6.03
N TYR A 279 -12.75 -18.76 7.27
CA TYR A 279 -13.01 -17.37 7.66
C TYR A 279 -11.83 -16.45 7.34
N ILE A 280 -10.62 -16.81 7.76
CA ILE A 280 -9.39 -16.06 7.48
C ILE A 280 -9.15 -15.95 5.98
N LEU A 281 -9.27 -17.06 5.24
CA LEU A 281 -9.09 -17.10 3.79
C LEU A 281 -10.08 -16.17 3.08
N LYS A 282 -11.36 -16.17 3.48
CA LYS A 282 -12.39 -15.24 2.96
C LYS A 282 -12.01 -13.76 3.18
N ASN A 283 -11.31 -13.42 4.27
CA ASN A 283 -10.85 -12.07 4.57
C ASN A 283 -9.57 -11.69 3.79
N GLU A 284 -8.59 -12.59 3.72
CA GLU A 284 -7.35 -12.41 2.96
C GLU A 284 -7.64 -12.22 1.47
N LEU A 285 -8.52 -13.05 0.90
CA LEU A 285 -8.91 -12.96 -0.52
C LEU A 285 -9.70 -11.70 -0.86
N SER A 286 -10.42 -11.09 0.11
CA SER A 286 -11.07 -9.78 -0.12
C SER A 286 -10.08 -8.63 -0.19
N LYS A 287 -8.91 -8.76 0.46
CA LYS A 287 -7.87 -7.73 0.52
C LYS A 287 -6.85 -7.83 -0.60
N LYS A 288 -6.78 -8.98 -1.29
CA LYS A 288 -5.94 -9.19 -2.47
C LYS A 288 -6.74 -8.90 -3.74
N HIS A 289 -6.09 -8.25 -4.71
CA HIS A 289 -6.70 -7.90 -5.99
C HIS A 289 -6.21 -8.81 -7.12
N LEU A 290 -6.98 -8.87 -8.21
CA LEU A 290 -6.56 -9.56 -9.42
C LEU A 290 -5.28 -8.92 -10.00
N LYS A 291 -4.47 -9.72 -10.68
CA LYS A 291 -3.18 -9.27 -11.22
C LYS A 291 -3.39 -8.16 -12.24
N GLU A 292 -2.78 -7.00 -11.96
CA GLU A 292 -2.73 -5.88 -12.89
C GLU A 292 -1.70 -6.14 -14.01
N ILE A 293 -2.08 -5.78 -15.24
CA ILE A 293 -1.15 -5.71 -16.37
C ILE A 293 -0.87 -4.24 -16.63
N LYS A 294 0.30 -3.75 -16.19
CA LYS A 294 0.76 -2.39 -16.52
C LYS A 294 1.16 -2.32 -17.99
N LYS A 295 0.51 -1.44 -18.74
CA LYS A 295 0.86 -1.13 -20.12
C LYS A 295 2.05 -0.16 -20.14
N LYS A 296 2.96 -0.38 -21.09
CA LYS A 296 3.94 0.64 -21.48
C LYS A 296 3.23 1.71 -22.32
N ASN A 297 3.73 2.94 -22.31
CA ASN A 297 3.18 4.06 -23.09
C ASN A 297 1.69 4.28 -22.79
N ALA A 298 1.40 4.57 -21.53
CA ALA A 298 0.06 4.79 -21.05
C ALA A 298 0.05 5.92 -20.02
N VAL A 299 -1.06 6.65 -19.97
CA VAL A 299 -1.33 7.61 -18.90
C VAL A 299 -1.37 6.83 -17.58
N ASN A 300 -0.67 7.34 -16.57
CA ASN A 300 -0.59 6.68 -15.27
C ASN A 300 -1.47 7.39 -14.25
N ILE A 301 -2.29 6.63 -13.53
CA ILE A 301 -2.96 7.15 -12.35
C ILE A 301 -1.97 7.16 -11.20
N ILE A 302 -1.78 8.32 -10.59
CA ILE A 302 -0.88 8.49 -9.45
C ILE A 302 -1.65 9.05 -8.24
N ASP A 303 -1.12 8.79 -7.05
CA ASP A 303 -1.46 9.57 -5.87
C ASP A 303 -0.52 10.78 -5.82
N LEU A 304 -1.07 11.95 -5.47
CA LEU A 304 -0.27 13.14 -5.16
C LEU A 304 0.49 12.95 -3.86
N LYS A 305 -0.12 12.21 -2.91
CA LYS A 305 0.47 11.94 -1.61
C LYS A 305 1.72 11.07 -1.74
N ASP A 306 2.75 11.44 -0.99
CA ASP A 306 4.00 10.72 -0.83
C ASP A 306 4.69 10.41 -2.17
N ASN A 307 4.48 11.24 -3.20
CA ASN A 307 5.01 11.07 -4.55
C ASN A 307 5.91 12.23 -4.98
N ILE A 308 6.76 12.02 -6.00
CA ILE A 308 7.51 13.08 -6.70
C ILE A 308 6.90 13.24 -8.08
N ILE A 309 6.58 14.49 -8.41
CA ILE A 309 6.14 14.90 -9.73
C ILE A 309 7.33 15.59 -10.40
N SER A 310 7.69 15.16 -11.61
CA SER A 310 8.74 15.80 -12.40
C SER A 310 8.26 17.15 -12.94
N GLU A 311 9.17 18.07 -13.19
CA GLU A 311 8.85 19.33 -13.92
C GLU A 311 8.33 19.06 -15.34
N ASP A 312 8.71 17.92 -15.93
CA ASP A 312 8.24 17.49 -17.26
C ASP A 312 6.86 16.80 -17.22
N ASP A 313 6.32 16.51 -16.04
CA ASP A 313 5.04 15.81 -15.90
C ASP A 313 3.86 16.78 -16.06
N TYR A 314 2.85 16.35 -16.82
CA TYR A 314 1.56 17.04 -16.92
C TYR A 314 0.54 16.32 -16.06
N VAL A 315 0.08 16.97 -15.00
CA VAL A 315 -0.79 16.37 -13.99
C VAL A 315 -2.21 16.92 -14.09
N PHE A 316 -3.17 16.05 -14.39
CA PHE A 316 -4.59 16.36 -14.33
C PHE A 316 -5.18 15.88 -13.01
N LEU A 317 -5.65 16.83 -12.20
CA LEU A 317 -6.42 16.54 -11.00
C LEU A 317 -7.92 16.61 -11.35
N ILE A 318 -8.63 15.50 -11.18
CA ILE A 318 -10.08 15.44 -11.43
C ILE A 318 -10.88 15.29 -10.14
N GLY A 319 -12.17 15.59 -10.21
CA GLY A 319 -13.08 15.41 -9.07
C GLY A 319 -12.67 16.25 -7.86
N PHE A 320 -12.24 17.49 -8.11
CA PHE A 320 -11.87 18.48 -7.10
C PHE A 320 -13.11 19.03 -6.38
N ASN A 321 -13.82 18.12 -5.71
CA ASN A 321 -15.06 18.37 -4.99
C ASN A 321 -14.85 18.26 -3.48
N MET A 322 -15.65 19.00 -2.71
CA MET A 322 -15.64 18.92 -1.25
C MET A 322 -15.93 17.47 -0.79
N GLY A 323 -15.16 16.99 0.18
CA GLY A 323 -15.19 15.60 0.64
C GLY A 323 -14.20 14.68 -0.08
N ASN A 324 -13.90 14.95 -1.36
CA ASN A 324 -12.81 14.30 -2.08
C ASN A 324 -11.48 15.04 -1.83
N ILE A 325 -11.49 16.38 -1.96
CA ILE A 325 -10.33 17.24 -1.70
C ILE A 325 -10.79 18.55 -1.02
N PRO A 326 -10.28 18.92 0.17
CA PRO A 326 -9.49 18.05 1.04
C PRO A 326 -10.33 16.85 1.50
N ARG A 327 -9.68 15.70 1.69
CA ARG A 327 -10.32 14.54 2.29
C ARG A 327 -10.69 14.88 3.73
N ILE A 328 -11.96 14.70 4.06
CA ILE A 328 -12.45 14.85 5.43
C ILE A 328 -12.26 13.49 6.10
N TYR A 329 -11.45 13.46 7.15
CA TYR A 329 -11.26 12.27 7.98
C TYR A 329 -12.10 12.41 9.24
N ASN A 330 -12.89 11.38 9.55
CA ASN A 330 -13.49 11.26 10.88
C ASN A 330 -12.39 10.90 11.89
N ASP A 331 -12.53 11.37 13.12
CA ASP A 331 -11.61 11.06 14.22
C ASP A 331 -11.85 9.65 14.78
N GLU A 332 -11.74 8.65 13.89
CA GLU A 332 -11.96 7.22 14.16
C GLU A 332 -10.66 6.45 14.36
N ASP A 333 -9.51 7.12 14.20
CA ASP A 333 -8.19 6.53 14.42
C ASP A 333 -8.11 5.98 15.85
N TYR A 334 -7.67 4.73 16.00
CA TYR A 334 -7.72 4.01 17.27
C TYR A 334 -7.08 4.78 18.44
N LEU A 335 -6.07 5.59 18.13
CA LEU A 335 -5.26 6.37 19.08
C LEU A 335 -5.45 7.89 18.96
N ASN A 336 -6.19 8.40 17.97
CA ASN A 336 -6.48 9.84 17.94
C ASN A 336 -7.66 10.14 18.89
N GLN A 337 -7.41 11.12 19.75
CA GLN A 337 -8.38 11.87 20.54
C GLN A 337 -7.94 13.33 20.55
#